data_AF-M0LFM1-F1
#
_entry.id   AF-M0LFM1-F1
#
_cell.length_a   1.000
_cell.length_b   1.000
_cell.length_c   1.000
_cell.angle_alpha   90.00
_cell.angle_beta   90.00
_cell.angle_gamma   90.00
#
_symmetry.space_group_name_H-M   'P 1'
#
loop_
_entity.id
_entity.type
_entity.pdbx_description
1 polymer ?
#
loop_
_entity_poly.entity_id
_entity_poly.type
_entity_poly.pdbx_seq_one_letter_code
_entity_poly.pdbx_strand_id
1 'polypeptide(L)'
;MEAWKLYAVGLGLGLVGTLVTVVSLVLSGFVAGSVIVLGAAFTFAVSLTNVSRADSNRDHLLIYRIGNWVGAVIVIASGLLMLIVGILSFRTFV
;
A
#
# COMPACT_ATOMS: atom_id res chain seq x y z
N MET A 1 2.61 8.93 21.15
CA MET A 1 3.29 7.92 20.31
C MET A 1 4.30 8.64 19.44
N GLU A 2 5.50 8.09 19.30
CA GLU A 2 6.52 8.65 18.39
C GLU A 2 6.04 8.54 16.93
N ALA A 3 6.34 9.56 16.10
CA ALA A 3 5.79 9.68 14.75
C ALA A 3 6.13 8.47 13.87
N TRP A 4 7.33 7.91 13.95
CA TRP A 4 7.70 6.68 13.24
C TRP A 4 6.81 5.48 13.55
N LYS A 5 6.20 5.38 14.74
CA LYS A 5 5.32 4.25 15.09
C LYS A 5 4.04 4.27 14.25
N LEU A 6 3.48 5.44 13.99
CA LEU A 6 2.32 5.59 13.11
C LEU A 6 2.68 5.24 11.66
N TYR A 7 3.87 5.64 11.19
CA TYR A 7 4.37 5.25 9.88
C TYR A 7 4.61 3.74 9.76
N ALA A 8 5.16 3.11 10.80
CA ALA A 8 5.39 1.67 10.82
C ALA A 8 4.06 0.90 10.73
N VAL A 9 3.02 1.34 11.46
CA VAL A 9 1.67 0.77 11.36
C VAL A 9 1.10 0.95 9.95
N GLY A 10 1.21 2.15 9.37
CA GLY A 10 0.74 2.40 8.00
C GLY A 10 1.45 1.54 6.94
N LEU A 11 2.77 1.41 7.04
CA LEU A 11 3.57 0.53 6.17
C LEU A 11 3.20 -0.94 6.37
N GLY A 12 2.96 -1.38 7.60
CA GLY A 12 2.50 -2.73 7.91
C GLY A 12 1.13 -3.04 7.32
N LEU A 13 0.16 -2.13 7.47
CA LEU A 13 -1.16 -2.26 6.86
C LEU A 13 -1.09 -2.27 5.33
N GLY A 14 -0.24 -1.41 4.75
CA GLY A 14 0.02 -1.38 3.31
C GLY A 14 0.60 -2.70 2.80
N LEU A 15 1.56 -3.28 3.53
CA LEU A 15 2.15 -4.59 3.22
C LEU A 15 1.11 -5.72 3.25
N VAL A 16 0.28 -5.77 4.31
CA VAL A 16 -0.77 -6.77 4.44
C VAL A 16 -1.78 -6.64 3.29
N GLY A 17 -2.24 -5.43 3.00
CA GLY A 17 -3.17 -5.17 1.89
C GLY A 17 -2.61 -5.55 0.53
N THR A 18 -1.33 -5.28 0.28
CA THR A 18 -0.67 -5.70 -0.97
C THR A 18 -0.54 -7.21 -1.07
N LEU A 19 -0.19 -7.92 0.02
CA LEU A 19 -0.13 -9.39 0.03
C LEU A 19 -1.51 -10.03 -0.23
N VAL A 20 -2.57 -9.51 0.41
CA VAL A 20 -3.94 -9.96 0.13
C VAL A 20 -4.27 -9.77 -1.35
N THR A 21 -3.92 -8.61 -1.91
CA THR A 21 -4.15 -8.32 -3.34
C THR A 21 -3.40 -9.29 -4.25
N VAL A 22 -2.13 -9.59 -3.94
CA VAL A 22 -1.33 -10.59 -4.67
C VAL A 22 -2.03 -11.94 -4.65
N VAL A 23 -2.46 -12.41 -3.48
CA VAL A 23 -3.16 -13.70 -3.33
C VAL A 23 -4.45 -13.71 -4.16
N SER A 24 -5.25 -12.64 -4.09
CA SER A 24 -6.47 -12.52 -4.91
C SER A 24 -6.20 -12.56 -6.40
N LEU A 25 -5.14 -11.89 -6.89
CA LEU A 25 -4.74 -11.91 -8.30
C LEU A 25 -4.24 -13.28 -8.76
N VAL A 26 -3.50 -13.99 -7.90
CA VAL A 26 -3.07 -15.37 -8.20
C VAL A 26 -4.27 -16.29 -8.28
N LEU A 27 -5.20 -16.20 -7.31
CA LEU A 27 -6.43 -17.00 -7.30
C LEU A 27 -7.36 -16.70 -8.47
N SER A 28 -7.33 -15.48 -9.02
CA SER A 28 -8.08 -15.11 -10.22
C SER A 28 -7.38 -15.48 -11.54
N GLY A 29 -6.19 -16.09 -11.48
CA GLY A 29 -5.41 -16.50 -12.65
C GLY A 29 -4.60 -15.37 -13.30
N PHE A 30 -4.59 -14.16 -12.73
CA PHE A 30 -3.87 -13.00 -13.28
C PHE A 30 -2.43 -12.89 -12.74
N VAL A 31 -1.61 -13.88 -13.08
CA VAL A 31 -0.24 -14.05 -12.54
C VAL A 31 0.71 -12.90 -12.93
N ALA A 32 0.60 -12.36 -14.14
CA ALA A 32 1.46 -11.25 -14.56
C ALA A 32 1.23 -9.99 -13.71
N GLY A 33 -0.03 -9.70 -13.35
CA GLY A 33 -0.36 -8.59 -12.46
C GLY A 33 0.10 -8.82 -11.02
N SER A 34 0.06 -10.07 -10.53
CA SER A 34 0.50 -10.36 -9.17
C SER A 34 2.00 -10.12 -8.96
N VAL A 35 2.83 -10.36 -9.98
CA VAL A 35 4.27 -10.04 -9.96
C VAL A 35 4.51 -8.53 -9.81
N ILE A 36 3.73 -7.71 -10.51
CA ILE A 36 3.83 -6.23 -10.42
C ILE A 36 3.46 -5.77 -9.01
N VAL A 37 2.37 -6.31 -8.44
CA VAL A 37 1.93 -5.97 -7.08
C VAL A 37 2.90 -6.49 -6.01
N LEU A 38 3.61 -7.59 -6.28
CA LEU A 38 4.70 -8.08 -5.42
C LEU A 38 5.82 -7.05 -5.26
N GLY A 39 6.11 -6.27 -6.31
CA GLY A 39 7.05 -5.17 -6.26
C GLY A 39 6.64 -4.10 -5.23
N ALA A 40 5.34 -3.81 -5.14
CA ALA A 40 4.82 -2.90 -4.13
C ALA A 40 4.99 -3.49 -2.71
N ALA A 41 4.70 -4.77 -2.50
CA ALA A 41 4.95 -5.44 -1.22
C ALA A 41 6.43 -5.37 -0.81
N PHE A 42 7.35 -5.56 -1.75
CA PHE A 42 8.79 -5.40 -1.50
C PHE A 42 9.15 -3.99 -1.05
N THR A 43 8.61 -2.94 -1.69
CA THR A 43 8.85 -1.55 -1.27
C THR A 43 8.33 -1.26 0.14
N PHE A 44 7.17 -1.81 0.52
CA PHE A 44 6.65 -1.70 1.89
C PHE A 44 7.57 -2.41 2.89
N ALA A 45 8.04 -3.62 2.58
CA ALA A 45 8.95 -4.38 3.45
C ALA A 45 10.30 -3.65 3.67
N VAL A 46 10.91 -3.15 2.59
CA VAL A 46 12.15 -2.36 2.68
C VAL A 46 11.92 -1.05 3.46
N SER A 47 10.78 -0.39 3.26
CA SER A 47 10.44 0.82 4.00
C SER A 47 10.22 0.55 5.50
N LEU A 48 9.61 -0.59 5.84
CA LEU A 48 9.33 -0.99 7.22
C LEU A 48 10.62 -1.30 7.99
N THR A 49 11.59 -1.96 7.36
CA THR A 49 12.90 -2.24 7.97
C THR A 49 13.75 -0.99 8.18
N ASN A 50 13.51 0.08 7.43
CA ASN A 50 14.25 1.34 7.52
C ASN A 50 13.51 2.47 8.24
N VAL A 51 12.28 2.24 8.73
CA VAL A 51 11.39 3.30 9.23
C VAL A 51 11.98 4.05 10.44
N SER A 52 12.66 3.35 11.36
CA SER A 52 13.26 3.99 12.54
C SER A 52 14.51 4.82 12.21
N ARG A 53 15.29 4.40 11.21
CA ARG A 53 16.45 5.17 10.70
C ARG A 53 16.02 6.39 9.90
N ALA A 54 14.89 6.30 9.20
CA ALA A 54 14.39 7.38 8.37
C ALA A 54 13.80 8.54 9.19
N ASP A 55 13.24 8.30 10.37
CA ASP A 55 12.64 9.35 11.22
C ASP A 55 13.68 10.38 11.68
N SER A 56 14.93 9.96 11.91
CA SER A 56 16.02 10.85 12.31
C SER A 56 16.48 11.84 11.22
N ASN A 57 16.01 11.69 9.97
CA ASN A 57 16.46 12.49 8.81
C ASN A 57 15.28 13.14 8.04
N ARG A 58 14.04 13.01 8.51
CA ARG A 58 12.83 13.43 7.79
C ARG A 58 12.38 14.87 8.04
N ASP A 59 12.95 15.53 9.05
CA ASP A 59 12.47 16.84 9.51
C ASP A 59 12.65 18.00 8.50
N HIS A 60 13.38 17.82 7.39
CA HIS A 60 13.76 18.94 6.51
C HIS A 60 13.48 18.79 5.00
N LEU A 61 12.97 17.65 4.50
CA LEU A 61 12.87 17.43 3.04
C LEU A 61 11.42 17.50 2.53
N LEU A 62 11.09 18.61 1.85
CA LEU A 62 9.82 18.87 1.14
C LEU A 62 9.39 17.71 0.21
N ILE A 63 10.37 17.04 -0.41
CA ILE A 63 10.18 15.87 -1.26
C ILE A 63 9.51 14.71 -0.52
N TYR A 64 9.83 14.51 0.76
CA TYR A 64 9.23 13.46 1.57
C TYR A 64 7.75 13.74 1.84
N ARG A 65 7.39 15.00 2.13
CA ARG A 65 5.99 15.40 2.33
C ARG A 65 5.15 15.22 1.06
N ILE A 66 5.68 15.63 -0.09
CA ILE A 66 4.98 15.51 -1.38
C ILE A 66 4.80 14.03 -1.73
N GLY A 67 5.86 13.22 -1.62
CA GLY A 67 5.78 11.79 -1.88
C GLY A 67 4.77 11.07 -0.98
N ASN A 68 4.73 11.41 0.31
CA ASN A 68 3.76 10.84 1.24
C ASN A 68 2.31 11.26 0.92
N TRP A 69 2.08 12.52 0.57
CA TRP A 69 0.75 13.00 0.14
C TRP A 69 0.28 12.31 -1.14
N VAL A 70 1.13 12.24 -2.15
CA VAL A 70 0.80 11.57 -3.42
C VAL A 70 0.53 10.09 -3.18
N GLY A 71 1.38 9.42 -2.38
CA GLY A 71 1.17 8.03 -1.99
C GLY A 71 -0.17 7.81 -1.29
N ALA A 72 -0.51 8.67 -0.33
CA ALA A 72 -1.79 8.60 0.37
C ALA A 72 -2.99 8.76 -0.58
N VAL A 73 -2.94 9.73 -1.49
CA VAL A 73 -4.02 9.96 -2.48
C VAL A 73 -4.19 8.75 -3.38
N ILE A 74 -3.10 8.17 -3.89
CA ILE A 74 -3.15 6.99 -4.77
C ILE A 74 -3.74 5.78 -4.02
N VAL A 75 -3.32 5.55 -2.77
CA VAL A 75 -3.82 4.43 -1.96
C VAL A 75 -5.31 4.59 -1.68
N ILE A 76 -5.76 5.78 -1.29
CA ILE A 76 -7.18 6.07 -1.04
C ILE A 76 -8.01 5.87 -2.32
N ALA A 77 -7.57 6.44 -3.45
CA ALA A 77 -8.26 6.31 -4.73
C ALA A 77 -8.35 4.84 -5.18
N SER A 78 -7.27 4.08 -5.03
CA SER A 78 -7.23 2.65 -5.39
C SER A 78 -8.17 1.82 -4.51
N GLY A 79 -8.19 2.09 -3.20
CA GLY A 79 -9.11 1.43 -2.27
C GLY A 79 -10.58 1.70 -2.58
N LEU A 80 -10.92 2.95 -2.89
CA LEU A 80 -12.27 3.33 -3.32
C LEU A 80 -12.65 2.65 -4.64
N LEU A 81 -11.73 2.58 -5.60
CA LEU A 81 -11.97 1.91 -6.88
C LEU A 81 -12.22 0.41 -6.69
N MET A 82 -11.41 -0.27 -5.87
CA MET A 82 -11.65 -1.68 -5.53
C MET A 82 -13.01 -1.89 -4.85
N LEU A 83 -13.41 -0.99 -3.94
CA LEU A 83 -14.71 -1.06 -3.28
C LEU A 83 -15.86 -0.94 -4.30
N ILE A 84 -15.78 0.01 -5.22
CA ILE A 84 -16.77 0.21 -6.28
C ILE A 84 -16.87 -1.03 -7.17
N VAL A 85 -15.74 -1.57 -7.61
CA VAL A 85 -15.70 -2.81 -8.42
C VAL A 85 -16.31 -3.99 -7.67
N GLY A 86 -16.05 -4.12 -6.38
CA GLY A 86 -16.65 -5.14 -5.51
C GLY A 86 -18.17 -5.02 -5.42
N ILE A 87 -18.69 -3.80 -5.20
CA ILE A 87 -20.14 -3.54 -5.14
C ILE A 87 -20.82 -3.86 -6.48
N LEU A 88 -20.23 -3.41 -7.60
CA LEU A 88 -20.78 -3.66 -8.94
C LEU A 88 -20.78 -5.15 -9.29
N SER A 89 -19.71 -5.86 -8.94
CA SER A 89 -19.62 -7.31 -9.15
C SER A 89 -20.67 -8.05 -8.33
N PHE A 90 -20.84 -7.70 -7.04
CA PHE A 90 -21.88 -8.28 -6.19
C PHE A 90 -23.27 -8.06 -6.79
N ARG A 91 -23.60 -6.84 -7.25
CA ARG A 91 -24.90 -6.53 -7.87
C ARG A 91 -25.17 -7.25 -9.20
N THR A 92 -24.12 -7.66 -9.91
CA THR A 92 -24.23 -8.26 -11.24
C THR A 92 -24.30 -9.79 -11.16
N PHE A 93 -23.64 -10.39 -10.17
CA PHE A 93 -23.47 -11.84 -10.06
C PHE A 93 -24.20 -12.48 -8.87
N VAL A 94 -24.83 -11.69 -7.99
CA VAL A 94 -25.70 -12.14 -6.89
C VAL A 94 -27.08 -11.52 -7.04
#